data_AF-A0A7U6KP76-F1
#
_entry.id   AF-A0A7U6KP76-F1
#
_cell.length_a   1.000
_cell.length_b   1.000
_cell.length_c   1.000
_cell.angle_alpha   90.00
_cell.angle_beta   90.00
_cell.angle_gamma   90.00
#
_symmetry.space_group_name_H-M   'P 1'
#
loop_
_entity.id
_entity.type
_entity.pdbx_description
1 polymer ?
#
loop_
_entity_poly.entity_id
_entity_poly.type
_entity_poly.pdbx_seq_one_letter_code
_entity_poly.pdbx_strand_id
1 'polypeptide(L)'
;MTNNLALEFPNYSSHRLFSEAQISKIESLHIPTIIRFMLADRYETKFINSTSSTWEFFYSGRKEYIDFTEENYLDKHEIKLLKFFLAYYSQINSPAYLSRYFKQVRSEFHKLIKMTTLLVI
;
A
#
# COMPACT_ATOMS: atom_id res chain seq x y z
N MET A 1 10.23 42.99 11.65
CA MET A 1 9.23 42.43 10.71
C MET A 1 9.04 40.96 11.08
N THR A 2 7.80 40.51 11.08
CA THR A 2 7.24 39.37 11.81
C THR A 2 7.84 38.01 11.44
N ASN A 3 8.38 37.31 12.44
CA ASN A 3 8.63 35.87 12.38
C ASN A 3 7.26 35.17 12.40
N ASN A 4 6.73 34.85 11.22
CA ASN A 4 5.60 33.94 11.11
C ASN A 4 6.11 32.52 11.42
N LEU A 5 6.14 32.17 12.71
CA LEU A 5 6.05 30.78 13.16
C LEU A 5 4.61 30.33 12.87
N ALA A 6 4.26 30.18 11.59
CA ALA A 6 3.10 29.39 11.25
C ALA A 6 3.39 27.99 11.80
N LEU A 7 2.65 27.60 12.85
CA LEU A 7 2.56 26.22 13.26
C LEU A 7 2.07 25.45 12.04
N GLU A 8 2.99 24.86 11.28
CA GLU A 8 2.65 23.90 10.24
C GLU A 8 2.02 22.72 10.96
N PHE A 9 0.70 22.70 11.02
CA PHE A 9 -0.03 21.52 11.41
C PHE A 9 0.29 20.47 10.34
N PRO A 10 0.87 19.33 10.71
CA PRO A 10 1.10 18.28 9.74
C PRO A 10 -0.24 17.94 9.10
N ASN A 11 -0.25 17.83 7.77
CA ASN A 11 -1.40 17.36 7.02
C ASN A 11 -1.62 15.88 7.36
N TYR A 12 -2.15 15.62 8.54
CA TYR A 12 -2.60 14.31 8.94
C TYR A 12 -3.86 14.01 8.13
N SER A 13 -3.88 12.84 7.50
CA SER A 13 -5.14 12.19 7.15
C SER A 13 -6.10 12.35 8.34
N SER A 14 -7.31 12.85 8.07
CA SER A 14 -8.32 13.08 9.12
C SER A 14 -8.73 11.79 9.86
N HIS A 15 -8.28 10.64 9.37
CA HIS A 15 -8.36 9.35 10.04
C HIS A 15 -6.95 8.88 10.39
N ARG A 16 -6.71 8.63 11.67
CA ARG A 16 -5.46 8.07 12.15
C ARG A 16 -5.71 6.65 12.66
N LEU A 17 -5.37 5.64 11.86
CA LEU A 17 -5.50 4.23 12.28
C LEU A 17 -4.42 3.79 13.27
N PHE A 18 -3.23 4.39 13.17
CA PHE A 18 -2.03 3.89 13.83
C PHE A 18 -1.49 4.89 14.85
N SER A 19 -1.06 4.38 16.01
CA SER A 19 -0.29 5.15 16.99
C SER A 19 1.10 5.52 16.47
N GLU A 20 1.80 6.47 17.10
CA GLU A 20 3.17 6.85 16.72
C GLU A 20 4.14 5.64 16.73
N ALA A 21 4.02 4.78 17.74
CA ALA A 21 4.85 3.57 17.83
C ALA A 21 4.58 2.61 16.66
N GLN A 22 3.32 2.48 16.24
CA GLN A 22 2.95 1.67 15.07
C GLN A 22 3.44 2.31 13.77
N ILE A 23 3.32 3.62 13.60
CA ILE A 23 3.84 4.37 12.45
C ILE A 23 5.35 4.13 12.31
N SER A 24 6.12 4.31 13.38
CA SER A 24 7.56 4.06 13.37
C SER A 24 7.89 2.63 12.92
N LYS A 25 7.09 1.64 13.36
CA LYS A 25 7.26 0.26 12.93
C LYS A 25 6.93 0.07 11.45
N ILE A 26 5.86 0.67 10.95
CA ILE A 26 5.48 0.64 9.53
C ILE A 26 6.59 1.28 8.68
N GLU A 27 7.14 2.40 9.12
CA GLU A 27 8.23 3.08 8.44
C GLU A 27 9.51 2.23 8.37
N SER A 28 9.76 1.38 9.37
CA SER A 28 10.89 0.44 9.37
C SER A 28 10.72 -0.76 8.45
N LEU A 29 9.51 -1.03 7.92
CA LEU A 29 9.27 -2.17 7.04
C LEU A 29 10.04 -2.01 5.74
N HIS A 30 10.86 -3.01 5.42
CA HIS A 30 11.59 -3.10 4.17
C HIS A 30 10.71 -3.70 3.07
N ILE A 31 10.62 -3.02 1.93
CA ILE A 31 10.04 -3.52 0.70
C ILE A 31 11.14 -3.49 -0.35
N PRO A 32 11.55 -4.63 -0.94
CA PRO A 32 12.55 -4.63 -2.00
C PRO A 32 12.10 -3.76 -3.17
N THR A 33 12.99 -2.93 -3.72
CA THR A 33 12.70 -2.10 -4.92
C THR A 33 12.25 -2.96 -6.09
N ILE A 34 12.86 -4.14 -6.26
CA ILE A 34 12.50 -5.12 -7.28
C ILE A 34 11.90 -6.33 -6.58
N ILE A 35 10.62 -6.60 -6.87
CA ILE A 35 9.93 -7.80 -6.39
C ILE A 35 9.92 -8.80 -7.54
N ARG A 36 10.65 -9.90 -7.41
CA ARG A 36 10.78 -10.92 -8.46
C ARG A 36 9.67 -11.96 -8.33
N PHE A 37 9.10 -12.37 -9.46
CA PHE A 37 8.17 -13.49 -9.53
C PHE A 37 8.96 -14.76 -9.84
N MET A 38 9.33 -15.49 -8.78
CA MET A 38 10.28 -16.61 -8.86
C MET A 38 9.78 -17.77 -9.75
N LEU A 39 8.46 -17.91 -9.89
CA LEU A 39 7.82 -18.96 -10.68
C LEU A 39 7.35 -18.46 -12.06
N ALA A 40 7.85 -17.31 -12.52
CA ALA A 40 7.41 -16.75 -13.80
C ALA A 40 7.97 -17.54 -15.00
N ASP A 41 7.10 -18.06 -15.86
CA ASP A 41 7.46 -18.72 -17.11
C ASP A 41 7.83 -17.72 -18.22
N ARG A 42 8.50 -18.16 -19.28
CA ARG A 42 9.16 -17.36 -20.34
C ARG A 42 8.42 -16.09 -20.78
N TYR A 43 7.10 -16.18 -20.96
CA TYR A 43 6.28 -15.10 -21.50
C TYR A 43 5.63 -14.21 -20.43
N GLU A 44 5.87 -14.49 -19.15
CA GLU A 44 5.34 -13.74 -18.02
C GLU A 44 6.30 -12.63 -17.59
N THR A 45 5.74 -11.58 -17.00
CA THR A 45 6.50 -10.53 -16.34
C THR A 45 7.33 -11.15 -15.21
N LYS A 46 8.62 -10.80 -15.14
CA LYS A 46 9.58 -11.41 -14.20
C LYS A 46 9.69 -10.69 -12.88
N PHE A 47 9.35 -9.40 -12.85
CA PHE A 47 9.44 -8.57 -11.67
C PHE A 47 8.58 -7.33 -11.81
N ILE A 48 8.29 -6.71 -10.68
CA ILE A 48 7.68 -5.38 -10.60
C ILE A 48 8.58 -4.43 -9.79
N ASN A 49 8.46 -3.13 -10.08
CA ASN A 49 9.12 -2.09 -9.30
C ASN A 49 8.19 -1.60 -8.18
N SER A 50 8.55 -1.87 -6.92
CA SER A 50 7.73 -1.54 -5.76
C SER A 50 7.62 -0.04 -5.49
N THR A 51 8.57 0.76 -6.00
CA THR A 51 8.54 2.23 -5.84
C THR A 51 7.53 2.90 -6.75
N SER A 52 7.08 2.22 -7.81
CA SER A 52 6.04 2.72 -8.70
C SER A 52 4.72 2.93 -7.95
N SER A 53 4.00 3.98 -8.32
CA SER A 53 2.64 4.27 -7.83
C SER A 53 1.58 3.35 -8.44
N THR A 54 1.94 2.59 -9.48
CA THR A 54 1.12 1.56 -10.09
C THR A 54 1.94 0.29 -10.33
N TRP A 55 1.33 -0.88 -10.16
CA TRP A 55 1.91 -2.16 -10.57
C TRP A 55 1.10 -2.75 -11.71
N GLU A 56 1.76 -2.93 -12.84
CA GLU A 56 1.20 -3.55 -14.04
C GLU A 56 2.09 -4.73 -14.43
N PHE A 57 1.49 -5.90 -14.63
CA PHE A 57 2.24 -7.09 -15.02
C PHE A 57 1.34 -8.11 -15.73
N PHE A 58 1.96 -8.98 -16.52
CA PHE A 58 1.31 -10.12 -17.15
C PHE A 58 1.77 -11.41 -16.49
N TYR A 59 0.83 -12.21 -15.98
CA TYR A 59 1.12 -13.46 -15.30
C TYR A 59 -0.04 -14.45 -15.46
N SER A 60 0.27 -15.72 -15.71
CA SER A 60 -0.69 -16.83 -15.92
C SER A 60 -1.78 -16.49 -16.95
N GLY A 61 -1.37 -15.88 -18.08
CA GLY A 61 -2.29 -15.52 -19.17
C GLY A 61 -3.15 -14.28 -18.90
N ARG A 62 -2.91 -13.54 -17.82
CA ARG A 62 -3.74 -12.39 -17.40
C ARG A 62 -2.90 -11.15 -17.20
N LYS A 63 -3.50 -10.00 -17.53
CA LYS A 63 -2.97 -8.68 -17.19
C LYS A 63 -3.53 -8.26 -15.84
N GLU A 64 -2.65 -7.99 -14.90
CA GLU A 64 -2.96 -7.45 -13.59
C GLU A 64 -2.59 -5.97 -13.54
N TYR A 65 -3.42 -5.16 -12.87
CA TYR A 65 -3.20 -3.74 -12.65
C TYR A 65 -3.61 -3.36 -11.23
N ILE A 66 -2.72 -2.69 -10.52
CA ILE A 66 -2.91 -2.19 -9.16
C ILE A 66 -2.50 -0.72 -9.15
N ASP A 67 -3.42 0.13 -8.72
CA ASP A 67 -3.18 1.56 -8.59
C ASP A 67 -3.15 1.94 -7.10
N PHE A 68 -2.03 2.50 -6.65
CA PHE A 68 -1.86 2.99 -5.29
C PHE A 68 -2.19 4.49 -5.16
N THR A 69 -2.53 5.16 -6.27
CA THR A 69 -2.85 6.59 -6.33
C THR A 69 -4.35 6.91 -6.20
N GLU A 70 -5.23 5.90 -6.19
CA GLU A 70 -6.64 6.07 -5.82
C GLU A 70 -6.75 6.37 -4.31
N GLU A 71 -6.26 7.56 -3.94
CA GLU A 71 -5.82 8.01 -2.62
C GLU A 71 -6.94 8.63 -1.77
N ASN A 72 -8.18 8.66 -2.25
CA ASN A 72 -9.23 9.42 -1.55
C ASN A 72 -9.49 8.95 -0.10
N TYR A 73 -8.96 7.79 0.31
CA TYR A 73 -9.22 7.23 1.64
C TYR A 73 -8.05 6.49 2.32
N LEU A 74 -6.86 6.38 1.73
CA LEU A 74 -5.71 5.75 2.40
C LEU A 74 -4.56 6.74 2.52
N ASP A 75 -3.91 6.78 3.68
CA ASP A 75 -2.71 7.57 3.87
C ASP A 75 -1.45 6.76 3.50
N LYS A 76 -0.29 7.44 3.50
CA LYS A 76 0.99 6.87 3.09
C LYS A 76 1.37 5.60 3.88
N HIS A 77 0.94 5.47 5.13
CA HIS A 77 1.25 4.34 6.00
C HIS A 77 0.36 3.13 5.67
N GLU A 78 -0.94 3.31 5.42
CA GLU A 78 -1.78 2.22 4.90
C GLU A 78 -1.28 1.76 3.54
N ILE A 79 -0.91 2.68 2.64
CA ILE A 79 -0.32 2.35 1.34
C ILE A 79 0.97 1.55 1.51
N LYS A 80 1.85 1.95 2.44
CA LYS A 80 3.10 1.23 2.72
C LYS A 80 2.84 -0.19 3.23
N LEU A 81 1.93 -0.36 4.19
CA LEU A 81 1.56 -1.69 4.69
C LEU A 81 0.96 -2.55 3.60
N LEU A 82 0.08 -1.97 2.78
CA LEU A 82 -0.57 -2.66 1.68
C LEU A 82 0.47 -3.13 0.65
N LYS A 83 1.42 -2.27 0.25
CA LYS A 83 2.54 -2.66 -0.62
C LYS A 83 3.40 -3.75 0.02
N PHE A 84 3.67 -3.67 1.33
CA PHE A 84 4.43 -4.68 2.06
C PHE A 84 3.74 -6.05 2.04
N PHE A 85 2.44 -6.11 2.33
CA PHE A 85 1.68 -7.36 2.31
C PHE A 85 1.63 -7.99 0.92
N LEU A 86 1.40 -7.19 -0.12
CA LEU A 86 1.39 -7.70 -1.49
C LEU A 86 2.78 -8.18 -1.93
N ALA A 87 3.83 -7.44 -1.58
CA ALA A 87 5.21 -7.83 -1.86
C ALA A 87 5.51 -9.19 -1.21
N TYR A 88 5.25 -9.31 0.09
CA TYR A 88 5.45 -10.56 0.82
C TYR A 88 4.62 -11.71 0.24
N TYR A 89 3.32 -11.49 0.00
CA TYR A 89 2.44 -12.49 -0.60
C TYR A 89 2.97 -12.99 -1.94
N SER A 90 3.44 -12.10 -2.81
CA SER A 90 3.96 -12.46 -4.14
C SER A 90 5.27 -13.26 -4.11
N GLN A 91 6.00 -13.26 -2.98
CA GLN A 91 7.20 -14.07 -2.82
C GLN A 91 6.89 -15.53 -2.44
N ILE A 92 5.77 -15.76 -1.76
CA ILE A 92 5.38 -17.08 -1.26
C ILE A 92 4.24 -17.73 -2.06
N ASN A 93 3.48 -16.94 -2.83
CA ASN A 93 2.31 -17.36 -3.59
C ASN A 93 2.36 -16.86 -5.04
N SER A 94 1.51 -17.44 -5.89
CA SER A 94 1.33 -16.96 -7.26
C SER A 94 0.80 -15.51 -7.29
N PRO A 95 1.40 -14.61 -8.09
CA PRO A 95 0.95 -13.23 -8.26
C PRO A 95 -0.27 -13.09 -9.20
N ALA A 96 -0.79 -14.19 -9.77
CA ALA A 96 -1.88 -14.20 -10.76
C ALA A 96 -3.20 -13.52 -10.32
N TYR A 97 -3.35 -13.21 -9.03
CA TYR A 97 -4.54 -12.56 -8.47
C TYR A 97 -4.19 -11.43 -7.50
N LEU A 98 -3.00 -10.83 -7.63
CA LEU A 98 -2.51 -9.83 -6.68
C LEU A 98 -3.46 -8.63 -6.57
N SER A 99 -4.11 -8.20 -7.67
CA SER A 99 -5.10 -7.12 -7.62
C SER A 99 -6.36 -7.48 -6.81
N ARG A 100 -6.72 -8.76 -6.75
CA ARG A 100 -7.83 -9.24 -5.91
C ARG A 100 -7.46 -9.15 -4.43
N TYR A 101 -6.23 -9.52 -4.06
CA TYR A 101 -5.73 -9.38 -2.70
C TYR A 101 -5.60 -7.92 -2.29
N PHE A 102 -5.12 -7.07 -3.20
CA PHE A 102 -5.12 -5.62 -3.02
C PHE A 102 -6.50 -5.09 -2.64
N LYS A 103 -7.54 -5.44 -3.43
CA LYS A 103 -8.92 -5.00 -3.19
C LYS A 103 -9.46 -5.48 -1.83
N GLN A 104 -9.13 -6.70 -1.43
CA GLN A 104 -9.53 -7.24 -0.13
C GLN A 104 -8.88 -6.48 1.03
N VAL A 105 -7.56 -6.35 1.04
CA VAL A 105 -6.82 -5.65 2.10
C VAL A 105 -7.25 -4.18 2.16
N ARG A 106 -7.40 -3.51 1.00
CA ARG A 106 -7.92 -2.14 0.90
C ARG A 106 -9.32 -2.03 1.52
N SER A 107 -10.20 -2.99 1.26
CA SER A 107 -11.54 -3.00 1.84
C SER A 107 -11.51 -3.12 3.37
N GLU A 108 -10.58 -3.87 3.95
CA GLU A 108 -10.44 -3.97 5.40
C GLU A 108 -9.94 -2.66 6.00
N PHE A 109 -8.95 -2.00 5.39
CA PHE A 109 -8.54 -0.66 5.83
C PHE A 109 -9.70 0.34 5.76
N HIS A 110 -10.48 0.36 4.68
CA HIS A 110 -11.65 1.24 4.60
C HIS A 110 -12.70 0.96 5.69
N LYS A 111 -12.93 -0.30 6.07
CA LYS A 111 -13.84 -0.64 7.17
C LYS A 111 -13.31 -0.12 8.50
N LEU A 112 -12.04 -0.34 8.80
CA LEU A 112 -11.40 0.15 10.02
C LEU A 112 -11.46 1.67 10.12
N ILE A 113 -11.16 2.37 9.03
CA ILE A 113 -11.23 3.84 8.97
C ILE A 113 -12.63 4.33 9.29
N LYS A 114 -13.65 3.78 8.64
CA LYS A 114 -15.05 4.14 8.90
C LYS A 114 -15.46 3.89 10.35
N MET A 115 -15.03 2.78 10.94
CA MET A 115 -15.32 2.48 12.35
C MET A 115 -14.68 3.52 13.28
N THR A 116 -13.43 3.90 13.01
CA THR A 116 -12.73 4.92 13.82
C THR A 116 -13.36 6.31 13.67
N THR A 117 -13.83 6.69 12.48
CA THR A 117 -14.50 7.98 12.27
C THR A 117 -15.87 8.05 12.95
N LEU A 118 -16.62 6.93 13.02
CA LEU A 118 -17.91 6.86 13.71
C LEU A 118 -17.80 6.94 15.25
N LEU A 119 -16.62 6.66 15.83
CA LEU A 119 -16.37 6.75 17.27
C LEU A 119 -16.07 8.18 17.75
N VAL A 120 -15.94 9.15 16.84
CA VAL A 120 -15.56 10.55 17.15
C VAL A 120 -16.77 11.50 17.09
N ILE A 121 -18.00 10.98 16.95
CA ILE A 121 -19.27 11.73 16.96
C ILE A 121 -20.10 11.29 18.17
#